data_AF-A0A382U8S3-F1
#
_entry.id   AF-A0A382U8S3-F1
#
_cell.length_a   1.000
_cell.length_b   1.000
_cell.length_c   1.000
_cell.angle_alpha   90.00
_cell.angle_beta   90.00
_cell.angle_gamma   90.00
#
_symmetry.space_group_name_H-M   'P 1'
#
loop_
_entity.id
_entity.type
_entity.pdbx_description
1 polymer ?
#
loop_
_entity_poly.entity_id
_entity_poly.type
_entity_poly.pdbx_seq_one_letter_code
_entity_poly.pdbx_strand_id
1 'polypeptide(L)'
;MRVVATAGHVDHGKSTLVEALTGTDPDRFAEEKARGLTIDLGFGSTTLPSGAVLSLVDVPGHVRFIKNMLAGVGAVDACLFVVAATEGWKPQSEEHLRILELLGVEHGVVALT
;
A
#
# COMPACT_ATOMS: atom_id res chain seq x y z
N MET A 1 12.56 12.70 -5.02
CA MET A 1 11.66 11.98 -4.10
C MET A 1 10.86 11.04 -4.98
N ARG A 2 10.79 9.74 -4.63
CA ARG A 2 9.96 8.77 -5.35
C ARG A 2 8.80 8.36 -4.46
N VAL A 3 7.59 8.35 -4.99
CA VAL A 3 6.36 8.01 -4.28
C VAL A 3 5.87 6.65 -4.77
N VAL A 4 5.75 5.69 -3.86
CA VAL A 4 5.28 4.34 -4.17
C VAL A 4 4.08 4.05 -3.29
N ALA A 5 2.96 3.62 -3.87
CA ALA A 5 1.82 3.16 -3.09
C ALA A 5 1.90 1.65 -2.83
N THR A 6 1.50 1.22 -1.63
CA THR A 6 1.16 -0.19 -1.42
C THR A 6 -0.14 -0.52 -2.14
N ALA A 7 -0.38 -1.77 -2.48
CA ALA A 7 -1.67 -2.28 -2.92
C ALA A 7 -1.80 -3.77 -2.60
N GLY A 8 -3.02 -4.30 -2.61
CA GLY A 8 -3.29 -5.70 -2.34
C GLY A 8 -4.41 -5.90 -1.31
N HIS A 9 -4.86 -7.14 -1.18
CA HIS A 9 -5.92 -7.58 -0.28
C HIS A 9 -5.72 -7.09 1.16
N VAL A 10 -6.83 -6.96 1.89
CA VAL A 10 -6.83 -6.74 3.34
C VAL A 10 -5.98 -7.82 4.04
N ASP A 11 -5.34 -7.47 5.15
CA ASP A 11 -4.55 -8.39 5.98
C ASP A 11 -3.35 -9.09 5.33
N HIS A 12 -2.99 -8.73 4.09
CA HIS A 12 -1.77 -9.24 3.44
C HIS A 12 -0.47 -8.55 3.92
N GLY A 13 -0.53 -7.68 4.94
CA GLY A 13 0.67 -7.09 5.56
C GLY A 13 1.22 -5.82 4.90
N LYS A 14 0.40 -5.05 4.18
CA LYS A 14 0.80 -3.77 3.57
C LYS A 14 1.37 -2.79 4.60
N SER A 15 0.61 -2.52 5.66
CA SER A 15 0.96 -1.58 6.72
C SER A 15 2.21 -2.03 7.49
N THR A 16 2.29 -3.32 7.82
CA THR A 16 3.46 -3.95 8.45
C THR A 16 4.71 -3.81 7.58
N LEU A 17 4.60 -3.96 6.27
CA LEU A 17 5.72 -3.79 5.35
C LEU A 17 6.18 -2.32 5.27
N VAL A 18 5.25 -1.37 5.31
CA VAL A 18 5.58 0.07 5.37
C VAL A 18 6.33 0.40 6.66
N GLU A 19 5.86 -0.08 7.80
CA GLU A 19 6.55 0.09 9.08
C GLU A 19 7.94 -0.54 9.05
N ALA A 20 8.08 -1.76 8.54
CA ALA A 20 9.38 -2.45 8.46
C ALA A 20 10.38 -1.72 7.56
N LEU A 21 9.92 -1.08 6.48
CA LEU A 21 10.77 -0.36 5.54
C LEU A 21 11.10 1.08 5.97
N THR A 22 10.23 1.71 6.76
CA THR A 22 10.32 3.15 7.06
C THR A 22 10.48 3.47 8.54
N GLY A 23 10.26 2.51 9.44
CA GLY A 23 10.16 2.73 10.87
C GLY A 23 8.95 3.58 11.29
N THR A 24 8.01 3.84 10.37
CA THR A 24 6.81 4.65 10.61
C THR A 24 5.58 3.77 10.51
N ASP A 25 4.81 3.68 11.60
CA ASP A 25 3.50 3.05 11.62
C ASP A 25 2.51 3.92 10.80
N PRO A 26 1.97 3.40 9.68
CA PRO A 26 1.07 4.17 8.81
C PRO A 26 -0.35 4.30 9.37
N ASP A 27 -0.78 3.44 10.30
CA ASP A 27 -2.14 3.43 10.86
C ASP A 27 -2.28 4.49 11.97
N ARG A 28 -3.07 5.52 11.69
CA ARG A 28 -3.18 6.72 12.57
C ARG A 28 -4.38 6.66 13.49
N PHE A 29 -5.42 5.93 13.13
CA PHE A 29 -6.65 5.85 13.91
C PHE A 29 -6.60 4.70 14.90
N ALA A 30 -7.08 4.94 16.12
CA ALA A 30 -7.23 3.87 17.12
C ALA A 30 -8.15 2.74 16.62
N GLU A 31 -9.10 3.05 15.73
CA GLU A 31 -9.97 2.08 15.10
C GLU A 31 -9.23 1.16 14.10
N GLU A 32 -8.26 1.69 13.35
CA GLU A 32 -7.43 0.90 12.43
C GLU A 32 -6.67 -0.18 13.22
N LYS A 33 -6.04 0.23 14.33
CA LYS A 33 -5.31 -0.65 15.23
C LYS A 33 -6.21 -1.68 15.92
N ALA A 34 -7.41 -1.27 16.33
CA ALA A 34 -8.35 -2.16 16.98
C ALA A 34 -8.97 -3.20 16.03
N ARG A 35 -9.08 -2.88 14.73
CA ARG A 35 -9.71 -3.74 13.72
C ARG A 35 -8.72 -4.43 12.79
N GLY A 36 -7.43 -4.09 12.85
CA GLY A 36 -6.40 -4.63 11.97
C GLY A 36 -6.57 -4.23 10.51
N LEU A 37 -7.23 -3.10 10.23
CA LEU A 37 -7.50 -2.66 8.85
C LEU A 37 -7.26 -1.17 8.69
N THR A 38 -6.63 -0.79 7.59
CA THR A 38 -6.42 0.62 7.19
C THR A 38 -7.72 1.23 6.65
N ILE A 39 -8.10 2.40 7.18
CA ILE A 39 -9.33 3.13 6.84
C ILE A 39 -9.00 4.30 5.89
N ASP A 40 -7.91 5.02 6.18
CA ASP A 40 -7.47 6.18 5.39
C ASP A 40 -6.03 6.00 4.88
N LEU A 41 -5.52 6.95 4.11
CA LEU A 41 -4.16 6.89 3.60
C LEU A 41 -3.13 7.01 4.73
N GLY A 42 -2.27 6.01 4.83
CA GLY A 42 -1.09 6.02 5.68
C GLY A 42 0.16 6.51 4.93
N PHE A 43 1.14 7.03 5.66
CA PHE A 43 2.36 7.58 5.04
C PHE A 43 3.61 7.20 5.84
N GLY A 44 4.62 6.72 5.15
CA GLY A 44 5.96 6.47 5.68
C GLY A 44 7.03 6.94 4.70
N SER A 45 8.22 7.29 5.19
CA SER A 45 9.33 7.66 4.31
C SER A 45 10.66 7.19 4.86
N THR A 46 11.58 6.85 3.98
CA THR A 46 12.93 6.43 4.34
C THR A 46 13.96 6.93 3.33
N THR A 47 15.20 7.10 3.79
CA THR A 47 16.33 7.43 2.92
C THR A 47 17.06 6.14 2.56
N LEU A 48 17.12 5.85 1.27
CA LEU A 48 17.81 4.67 0.76
C LEU A 48 19.34 4.82 0.89
N PRO A 49 20.12 3.72 0.87
CA PRO A 49 21.59 3.79 0.90
C PRO A 49 22.20 4.62 -0.23
N SER A 50 21.49 4.79 -1.35
CA SER A 50 21.88 5.66 -2.47
C SER A 50 21.73 7.16 -2.18
N GLY A 51 21.15 7.54 -1.05
CA GLY A 51 20.79 8.93 -0.70
C GLY A 51 19.44 9.39 -1.27
N ALA A 52 18.75 8.54 -2.05
CA ALA A 52 17.41 8.85 -2.54
C ALA A 52 16.35 8.73 -1.45
N VAL A 53 15.38 9.65 -1.42
CA VAL A 53 14.22 9.57 -0.52
C VAL A 53 13.08 8.80 -1.18
N LEU A 54 12.65 7.73 -0.52
CA LEU A 54 11.49 6.92 -0.87
C LEU A 54 10.33 7.26 0.09
N SER A 55 9.18 7.59 -0.48
CA SER A 55 7.93 7.79 0.25
C SER A 55 6.96 6.69 -0.10
N LEU A 56 6.44 6.04 0.94
CA LEU A 56 5.42 5.00 0.83
C LEU A 56 4.07 5.57 1.24
N VAL A 57 3.07 5.35 0.39
CA VAL A 57 1.67 5.62 0.69
C VAL A 57 1.00 4.27 0.96
N ASP A 58 0.53 4.06 2.18
CA ASP A 58 -0.24 2.88 2.50
C ASP A 58 -1.69 3.10 2.12
N VAL A 59 -2.21 2.30 1.17
CA VAL A 59 -3.59 2.42 0.69
C VAL A 59 -4.47 1.34 1.30
N PRO A 60 -5.72 1.67 1.66
CA PRO A 60 -6.62 0.70 2.27
C PRO A 60 -6.95 -0.43 1.29
N GLY A 61 -6.90 -1.67 1.77
CA GLY A 61 -7.21 -2.88 0.98
C GLY A 61 -8.69 -3.23 0.87
N HIS A 62 -9.53 -2.58 1.67
CA HIS A 62 -10.93 -2.98 1.83
C HIS A 62 -11.84 -2.21 0.86
N VAL A 63 -12.75 -2.93 0.19
CA VAL A 63 -13.65 -2.37 -0.85
C VAL A 63 -14.41 -1.11 -0.42
N ARG A 64 -14.79 -1.02 0.87
CA ARG A 64 -15.48 0.15 1.44
C ARG A 64 -14.66 1.45 1.38
N PHE A 65 -13.34 1.36 1.24
CA PHE A 65 -12.41 2.49 1.26
C PHE A 65 -11.70 2.73 -0.08
N ILE A 66 -12.19 2.15 -1.18
CA ILE A 66 -11.65 2.38 -2.54
C ILE A 66 -11.57 3.87 -2.87
N LYS A 67 -12.51 4.70 -2.39
CA LYS A 67 -12.46 6.15 -2.61
C LYS A 67 -11.19 6.79 -2.05
N ASN A 68 -10.72 6.32 -0.90
CA ASN A 68 -9.51 6.82 -0.26
C ASN A 68 -8.27 6.30 -1.01
N MET A 69 -8.29 5.03 -1.44
CA MET A 69 -7.26 4.48 -2.33
C MET A 69 -7.09 5.33 -3.60
N LEU A 70 -8.18 5.70 -4.28
CA LEU A 70 -8.13 6.52 -5.49
C LEU A 70 -7.44 7.88 -5.26
N ALA A 71 -7.64 8.49 -4.09
CA ALA A 71 -6.98 9.74 -3.74
C ALA A 71 -5.46 9.58 -3.53
N GLY A 72 -5.00 8.42 -3.05
CA GLY A 72 -3.59 8.15 -2.77
C GLY A 72 -2.78 7.65 -3.97
N VAL A 73 -3.43 7.00 -4.93
CA VAL A 73 -2.76 6.35 -6.08
C VAL A 73 -2.57 7.30 -7.27
N GLY A 74 -3.31 8.41 -7.36
CA GLY A 74 -3.28 9.30 -8.53
C GLY A 74 -1.95 10.03 -8.82
N ALA A 75 -0.95 9.93 -7.94
CA ALA A 75 0.33 10.63 -8.07
C ALA A 75 1.56 9.74 -7.78
N VAL A 76 1.42 8.42 -7.93
CA VAL A 76 2.49 7.47 -7.58
C VAL A 76 3.36 7.12 -8.79
N ASP A 77 4.66 6.98 -8.57
CA ASP A 77 5.64 6.59 -9.59
C ASP A 77 5.61 5.08 -9.86
N ALA A 78 5.23 4.29 -8.86
CA ALA A 78 5.14 2.82 -8.93
C ALA A 78 4.25 2.26 -7.81
N CYS A 79 3.94 0.97 -7.90
CA CYS A 79 3.24 0.22 -6.87
C CYS A 79 4.13 -0.85 -6.19
N LEU A 80 3.99 -1.00 -4.88
CA LEU A 80 4.43 -2.17 -4.13
C LEU A 80 3.22 -3.06 -3.84
N PHE A 81 3.03 -4.09 -4.66
CA PHE A 81 1.86 -4.95 -4.60
C PHE A 81 2.11 -6.11 -3.63
N VAL A 82 1.38 -6.16 -2.52
CA VAL A 82 1.62 -7.10 -1.42
C VAL A 82 0.66 -8.28 -1.50
N VAL A 83 1.22 -9.49 -1.49
CA VAL A 83 0.46 -10.74 -1.53
C VAL A 83 0.98 -11.68 -0.45
N ALA A 84 0.13 -12.03 0.52
CA ALA A 84 0.47 -13.03 1.52
C ALA A 84 0.65 -14.40 0.85
N ALA A 85 1.80 -15.04 1.07
CA ALA A 85 2.14 -16.34 0.51
C ALA A 85 1.23 -17.47 1.03
N THR A 86 0.69 -17.30 2.23
CA THR A 86 -0.25 -18.24 2.87
C THR A 86 -1.63 -18.24 2.22
N GLU A 87 -2.02 -17.12 1.60
CA GLU A 87 -3.37 -16.89 1.10
C GLU A 87 -3.44 -16.76 -0.43
N GLY A 88 -2.35 -16.35 -1.07
CA GLY A 88 -2.25 -16.17 -2.51
C GLY A 88 -3.05 -14.97 -3.03
N TRP A 89 -3.31 -14.97 -4.34
CA TRP A 89 -4.09 -13.91 -4.99
C TRP A 89 -5.57 -13.98 -4.59
N LYS A 90 -6.16 -12.83 -4.27
CA LYS A 90 -7.57 -12.71 -3.85
C LYS A 90 -8.36 -11.83 -4.82
N PRO A 91 -9.70 -11.88 -4.80
CA PRO A 91 -10.53 -10.99 -5.61
C PRO A 91 -10.19 -9.50 -5.44
N GLN A 92 -9.88 -9.05 -4.22
CA GLN A 92 -9.48 -7.65 -3.99
C GLN A 92 -8.08 -7.34 -4.51
N SER A 93 -7.18 -8.33 -4.63
CA SER A 93 -5.93 -8.15 -5.35
C SER A 93 -6.21 -7.86 -6.83
N GLU A 94 -7.13 -8.61 -7.45
CA GLU A 94 -7.55 -8.34 -8.83
C GLU A 94 -8.14 -6.93 -8.96
N GLU A 95 -9.05 -6.54 -8.06
CA GLU A 95 -9.64 -5.20 -8.06
C GLU A 95 -8.59 -4.09 -7.94
N HIS A 96 -7.62 -4.24 -7.03
CA HIS A 96 -6.54 -3.28 -6.86
C HIS A 96 -5.67 -3.17 -8.12
N LEU A 97 -5.34 -4.31 -8.75
CA LEU A 97 -4.59 -4.31 -10.00
C LEU A 97 -5.35 -3.56 -11.10
N ARG A 98 -6.66 -3.79 -11.24
CA ARG A 98 -7.48 -3.06 -12.23
C ARG A 98 -7.53 -1.56 -11.97
N ILE A 99 -7.60 -1.14 -10.70
CA ILE A 99 -7.56 0.28 -10.35
C ILE A 99 -6.22 0.89 -10.74
N LEU A 100 -5.10 0.21 -10.46
CA LEU A 100 -3.77 0.66 -10.84
C LEU A 100 -3.61 0.77 -12.37
N GLU A 101 -4.11 -0.21 -13.13
CA GLU A 101 -4.15 -0.19 -14.59
C GLU A 101 -4.94 1.02 -15.12
N LEU A 102 -6.13 1.27 -14.56
CA LEU A 102 -6.98 2.41 -14.95
C LEU A 102 -6.35 3.77 -14.64
N LEU A 103 -5.53 3.85 -13.59
CA LEU A 103 -4.81 5.05 -13.21
C LEU A 103 -3.46 5.22 -13.94
N GLY A 104 -3.09 4.26 -14.81
CA GLY A 104 -1.87 4.33 -15.61
C GLY A 104 -0.58 4.06 -14.83
N VAL A 105 -0.65 3.29 -13.74
CA VAL A 105 0.56 2.88 -13.00
C VAL A 105 1.25 1.74 -13.77
N GLU A 106 2.36 2.04 -14.44
CA GLU A 106 3.06 1.11 -15.33
C GLU A 106 4.21 0.33 -14.64
N HIS A 107 4.60 0.76 -13.45
CA HIS A 107 5.73 0.17 -12.72
C HIS A 107 5.29 -0.41 -11.39
N GLY A 108 5.79 -1.60 -11.06
CA GLY A 108 5.54 -2.17 -9.75
C GLY A 108 6.43 -3.35 -9.39
N VAL A 109 6.44 -3.65 -8.09
CA VAL A 109 7.12 -4.80 -7.49
C VAL A 109 6.10 -5.60 -6.72
N VAL A 110 6.09 -6.93 -6.90
CA VAL A 110 5.29 -7.82 -6.07
C VAL A 110 6.11 -8.23 -4.85
N ALA A 111 5.59 -7.95 -3.66
CA ALA A 111 6.14 -8.39 -2.38
C ALA A 111 5.34 -9.59 -1.87
N LEU A 112 5.99 -10.74 -1.74
CA LEU A 112 5.42 -11.91 -1.09
C LEU A 112 5.69 -11.82 0.41
N THR A 113 4.62 -11.81 1.21
CA THR A 113 4.66 -11.70 2.67
C THR A 113 4.29 -13.00 3.37
#